data_AF-A0A5A9EVK4-F1
#
_entry.id   AF-A0A5A9EVK4-F1
#
_cell.length_a   1.000
_cell.length_b   1.000
_cell.length_c   1.000
_cell.angle_alpha   90.00
_cell.angle_beta   90.00
_cell.angle_gamma   90.00
#
_symmetry.space_group_name_H-M   'P 1'
#
loop_
_entity.id
_entity.type
_entity.pdbx_description
1 polymer ?
#
loop_
_entity_poly.entity_id
_entity_poly.type
_entity_poly.pdbx_seq_one_letter_code
_entity_poly.pdbx_strand_id
1 'polypeptide(L)'
;MKDEQKAIANFRAVVRMLDLQRKILAEAHADQGLRDTFSMLIQHLNGMSEAQILRVVGGRQYRDAVKFSKADAISKAATMTLDVIEQVLADEKATRVQLEAIAVGRFQVPSGSLRSLRNIELLRNKIQTLVQNERAHEAISSVARDTKF
;
A
#
# COMPACT_ATOMS: atom_id res chain seq x y z
N MET A 1 8.69 15.74 -11.10
CA MET A 1 7.76 16.48 -12.00
C MET A 1 8.11 16.38 -13.49
N LYS A 2 9.19 16.99 -14.01
CA LYS A 2 9.48 16.94 -15.47
C LYS A 2 9.72 15.50 -16.00
N ASP A 3 10.41 14.68 -15.22
CA ASP A 3 10.71 13.29 -15.60
C ASP A 3 9.49 12.35 -15.54
N GLU A 4 8.57 12.60 -14.60
CA GLU A 4 7.33 11.83 -14.45
C GLU A 4 6.37 12.11 -15.60
N GLN A 5 6.21 13.38 -15.99
CA GLN A 5 5.41 13.75 -17.15
C GLN A 5 5.99 13.15 -18.44
N LYS A 6 7.32 13.15 -18.57
CA LYS A 6 8.01 12.50 -19.70
C LYS A 6 7.79 10.98 -19.70
N ALA A 7 7.84 10.33 -18.53
CA ALA A 7 7.60 8.89 -18.39
C ALA A 7 6.15 8.51 -18.74
N ILE A 8 5.18 9.31 -18.30
CA ILE A 8 3.76 9.12 -18.63
C ILE A 8 3.54 9.33 -20.13
N ALA A 9 4.12 10.37 -20.73
CA ALA A 9 4.04 10.61 -22.16
C ALA A 9 4.65 9.46 -22.98
N ASN A 10 5.81 8.94 -22.57
CA ASN A 10 6.45 7.80 -23.20
C ASN A 10 5.60 6.53 -23.07
N PHE A 11 5.03 6.26 -21.89
CA PHE A 11 4.11 5.14 -21.70
C PHE A 11 2.92 5.22 -22.65
N ARG A 12 2.27 6.39 -22.76
CA ARG A 12 1.15 6.59 -23.70
C ARG A 12 1.58 6.42 -25.16
N ALA A 13 2.79 6.83 -25.52
CA ALA A 13 3.35 6.59 -26.85
C ALA A 13 3.54 5.08 -27.13
N VAL A 14 4.05 4.31 -26.17
CA VAL A 14 4.17 2.84 -26.28
C VAL A 14 2.81 2.19 -26.44
N VAL A 15 1.80 2.57 -25.66
CA VAL A 15 0.44 2.01 -25.80
C VAL A 15 -0.15 2.30 -27.19
N ARG A 16 0.09 3.50 -27.75
CA ARG A 16 -0.31 3.80 -29.14
C ARG A 16 0.41 2.92 -30.17
N MET A 17 1.70 2.65 -29.97
CA MET A 17 2.45 1.73 -30.82
C MET A 17 1.88 0.31 -30.76
N LEU A 18 1.50 -0.17 -29.58
CA LEU A 18 0.85 -1.48 -29.41
C LEU A 18 -0.50 -1.54 -30.13
N ASP A 19 -1.30 -0.47 -30.09
CA ASP A 19 -2.57 -0.43 -30.82
C ASP A 19 -2.39 -0.44 -32.35
N LEU A 20 -1.29 0.13 -32.87
CA LEU A 20 -0.92 -0.02 -34.27
C LEU A 20 -0.52 -1.46 -34.61
N GLN A 21 0.24 -2.12 -33.74
CA GLN A 21 0.62 -3.53 -33.91
C GLN A 21 -0.59 -4.49 -33.84
N ARG A 22 -1.64 -4.13 -33.10
CA ARG A 22 -2.90 -4.88 -33.10
C ARG A 22 -3.51 -5.00 -34.49
N LYS A 23 -3.43 -3.95 -35.30
CA LYS A 23 -3.93 -3.96 -36.68
C LYS A 23 -3.12 -4.90 -37.57
N ILE A 24 -1.81 -4.94 -37.36
CA ILE A 24 -0.91 -5.87 -38.07
C ILE A 24 -1.23 -7.33 -37.70
N LEU A 25 -1.54 -7.62 -36.43
CA LEU A 25 -1.98 -8.96 -36.01
C LEU A 25 -3.32 -9.37 -36.65
N ALA A 26 -4.19 -8.39 -36.93
CA ALA A 26 -5.44 -8.62 -37.64
C ALA A 26 -5.19 -9.03 -39.11
N GLU A 27 -4.20 -8.42 -39.76
CA GLU A 27 -3.79 -8.72 -41.13
C GLU A 27 -2.99 -10.03 -41.25
N ALA A 28 -2.19 -10.37 -40.22
CA ALA A 28 -1.37 -11.58 -40.19
C ALA A 28 -2.15 -12.88 -39.84
N HIS A 29 -3.49 -12.86 -39.89
CA HIS A 29 -4.35 -14.00 -39.53
C HIS A 29 -4.05 -14.65 -38.17
N ALA A 30 -3.51 -13.89 -37.21
CA ALA A 30 -3.28 -14.36 -35.85
C ALA A 30 -4.57 -14.93 -35.21
N ASP A 31 -4.41 -15.88 -34.29
CA ASP A 31 -5.52 -16.51 -33.58
C ASP A 31 -6.48 -15.49 -32.93
N GLN A 32 -7.78 -15.78 -32.97
CA GLN A 32 -8.81 -14.85 -32.49
C GLN A 32 -8.69 -14.63 -30.98
N GLY A 33 -8.40 -15.66 -30.19
CA GLY A 33 -8.22 -15.54 -28.75
C GLY A 33 -7.00 -14.67 -28.39
N LEU A 34 -5.94 -14.75 -29.19
CA LEU A 34 -4.78 -13.87 -29.05
C LEU A 34 -5.15 -12.40 -29.33
N ARG A 35 -5.93 -12.13 -30.38
CA ARG A 35 -6.38 -10.76 -30.72
C ARG A 35 -7.27 -10.16 -29.63
N ASP A 36 -8.15 -10.96 -29.06
CA ASP A 36 -9.06 -10.54 -28.00
C ASP A 36 -8.27 -10.22 -26.72
N THR A 37 -7.35 -11.11 -26.35
CA THR A 37 -6.43 -10.88 -25.20
C THR A 37 -5.59 -9.62 -25.39
N PHE A 38 -5.07 -9.41 -26.59
CA PHE A 38 -4.27 -8.23 -26.93
C PHE A 38 -5.11 -6.94 -26.86
N SER A 39 -6.36 -6.99 -27.32
CA SER A 39 -7.30 -5.86 -27.23
C SER A 39 -7.64 -5.51 -25.77
N MET A 40 -7.91 -6.51 -24.93
CA MET A 40 -8.14 -6.32 -23.49
C MET A 40 -6.92 -5.69 -22.80
N LEU A 41 -5.70 -6.14 -23.16
CA LEU A 41 -4.46 -5.57 -22.63
C LEU A 41 -4.34 -4.09 -22.97
N ILE A 42 -4.55 -3.70 -24.22
CA ILE A 42 -4.47 -2.29 -24.66
C ILE A 42 -5.53 -1.45 -23.95
N GLN A 43 -6.76 -1.97 -23.82
CA GLN A 43 -7.83 -1.27 -23.10
C GLN A 43 -7.47 -1.06 -21.62
N HIS A 44 -6.94 -2.09 -20.96
CA HIS A 44 -6.47 -2.00 -19.59
C HIS A 44 -5.38 -0.93 -19.43
N LEU A 45 -4.35 -0.96 -20.28
CA LEU A 45 -3.24 -0.01 -20.25
C LEU A 45 -3.70 1.43 -20.51
N ASN A 46 -4.70 1.63 -21.38
CA ASN A 46 -5.30 2.95 -21.62
C ASN A 46 -6.10 3.46 -20.42
N GLY A 47 -6.77 2.56 -19.68
CA GLY A 47 -7.55 2.90 -18.50
C GLY A 47 -6.74 3.19 -17.22
N MET A 48 -5.41 3.03 -17.25
CA MET A 48 -4.58 3.27 -16.08
C MET A 48 -4.49 4.77 -15.73
N SER A 49 -4.60 5.07 -14.44
CA SER A 49 -4.31 6.39 -13.87
C SER A 49 -2.81 6.71 -13.91
N GLU A 50 -2.43 7.99 -13.83
CA GLU A 50 -1.03 8.41 -13.82
C GLU A 50 -0.21 7.76 -12.69
N ALA A 51 -0.79 7.62 -11.49
CA ALA A 51 -0.15 6.94 -10.38
C ALA A 51 0.11 5.45 -10.65
N GLN A 52 -0.79 4.78 -11.38
CA GLN A 52 -0.60 3.39 -11.79
C GLN A 52 0.45 3.28 -12.90
N ILE A 53 0.44 4.21 -13.86
CA ILE A 53 1.46 4.29 -14.92
C ILE A 53 2.84 4.45 -14.29
N LEU A 54 3.01 5.40 -13.38
CA LEU A 54 4.28 5.64 -12.69
C LEU A 54 4.75 4.43 -11.86
N ARG A 55 3.86 3.56 -11.38
CA ARG A 55 4.27 2.28 -10.77
C ARG A 55 4.77 1.25 -11.77
N VAL A 56 4.27 1.28 -13.01
CA VAL A 56 4.64 0.36 -14.09
C VAL A 56 5.94 0.79 -14.76
N VAL A 57 6.07 2.07 -15.12
CA VAL A 57 7.29 2.63 -15.75
C VAL A 57 8.34 3.09 -14.74
N GLY A 58 7.95 3.42 -13.51
CA GLY A 58 8.88 3.74 -12.44
C GLY A 58 9.63 2.51 -12.00
N GLY A 59 10.89 2.39 -12.45
CA GLY A 59 11.85 1.41 -11.96
C GLY A 59 12.18 1.60 -10.46
N ARG A 60 13.31 1.03 -10.02
CA ARG A 60 13.79 0.97 -8.62
C ARG A 60 13.44 2.20 -7.76
N GLN A 61 13.56 3.42 -8.30
CA GLN A 61 13.25 4.68 -7.63
C GLN A 61 11.82 4.80 -7.09
N TYR A 62 10.79 4.29 -7.78
CA TYR A 62 9.41 4.33 -7.28
C TYR A 62 9.18 3.27 -6.20
N ARG A 63 9.85 2.10 -6.31
CA ARG A 63 9.87 1.08 -5.25
C ARG A 63 10.59 1.60 -4.00
N ASP A 64 11.66 2.36 -4.19
CA ASP A 64 12.44 2.96 -3.10
C ASP A 64 11.69 4.13 -2.47
N ALA A 65 10.93 4.94 -3.23
CA ALA A 65 10.02 5.95 -2.68
C ALA A 65 8.87 5.33 -1.87
N VAL A 66 8.29 4.21 -2.32
CA VAL A 66 7.27 3.47 -1.56
C VAL A 66 7.88 2.84 -0.29
N LYS A 67 9.12 2.34 -0.35
CA LYS A 67 9.83 1.85 0.85
C LYS A 67 10.19 2.98 1.82
N PHE A 68 10.61 4.13 1.31
CA PHE A 68 10.91 5.33 2.09
C PHE A 68 9.65 5.83 2.79
N SER A 69 8.52 5.90 2.07
CA SER A 69 7.20 6.19 2.64
C SER A 69 6.79 5.21 3.76
N LYS A 70 7.12 3.92 3.64
CA LYS A 70 6.86 2.94 4.71
C LYS A 70 7.77 3.14 5.92
N ALA A 71 9.07 3.39 5.71
CA ALA A 71 10.02 3.64 6.80
C ALA A 71 9.65 4.93 7.58
N ASP A 72 9.28 5.98 6.86
CA ASP A 72 8.80 7.24 7.46
C ASP A 72 7.49 7.02 8.22
N ALA A 73 6.56 6.24 7.67
CA ALA A 73 5.32 5.90 8.36
C ALA A 73 5.60 5.10 9.65
N ILE A 74 6.55 4.15 9.63
CA ILE A 74 6.96 3.39 10.83
C ILE A 74 7.58 4.31 11.87
N SER A 75 8.48 5.22 11.45
CA SER A 75 9.12 6.19 12.35
C SER A 75 8.10 7.14 12.98
N LYS A 76 7.15 7.65 12.21
CA LYS A 76 6.04 8.47 12.72
C LYS A 76 5.14 7.68 13.68
N ALA A 77 4.88 6.41 13.37
CA ALA A 77 4.03 5.58 14.19
C ALA A 77 4.64 5.27 15.57
N ALA A 78 5.97 5.20 15.67
CA ALA A 78 6.67 4.93 16.92
C ALA A 78 6.37 5.95 18.03
N THR A 79 6.02 7.18 17.68
CA THR A 79 5.71 8.27 18.63
C THR A 79 4.21 8.54 18.79
N MET A 80 3.33 7.74 18.19
CA MET A 80 1.89 7.93 18.31
C MET A 80 1.40 7.55 19.72
N THR A 81 0.47 8.36 20.24
CA THR A 81 -0.28 8.05 21.46
C THR A 81 -1.36 7.02 21.19
N LEU A 82 -1.84 6.34 22.23
CA LEU A 82 -2.91 5.35 22.11
C LEU A 82 -4.20 5.96 21.54
N ASP A 83 -4.56 7.18 21.93
CA ASP A 83 -5.77 7.85 21.43
C ASP A 83 -5.70 8.12 19.91
N VAL A 84 -4.53 8.52 19.41
CA VAL A 84 -4.35 8.74 17.96
C VAL A 84 -4.42 7.41 17.21
N ILE A 85 -3.87 6.34 17.79
CA ILE A 85 -3.95 5.00 17.19
C ILE A 85 -5.40 4.52 17.14
N GLU A 86 -6.18 4.73 18.19
CA GLU A 86 -7.61 4.40 18.21
C GLU A 86 -8.41 5.17 17.17
N GLN A 87 -8.09 6.45 16.94
CA GLN A 87 -8.68 7.22 15.85
C GLN A 87 -8.37 6.60 14.48
N VAL A 88 -7.13 6.15 14.27
CA VAL A 88 -6.76 5.44 13.02
C VAL A 88 -7.46 4.09 12.90
N LEU A 89 -7.66 3.36 14.00
CA LEU A 89 -8.40 2.11 14.01
C LEU A 89 -9.92 2.29 13.79
N ALA A 90 -10.46 3.45 14.14
CA ALA A 90 -11.86 3.81 13.87
C ALA A 90 -12.08 4.28 12.42
N ASP A 91 -11.03 4.73 11.73
CA ASP A 91 -11.13 5.15 10.33
C ASP A 91 -11.21 3.94 9.38
N GLU A 92 -12.34 3.79 8.69
CA GLU A 92 -12.52 2.75 7.66
C GLU A 92 -11.61 2.96 6.45
N LYS A 93 -11.13 4.18 6.21
CA LYS A 93 -10.22 4.52 5.11
C LYS A 93 -8.76 4.26 5.44
N ALA A 94 -8.45 3.83 6.68
CA ALA A 94 -7.10 3.49 7.09
C ALA A 94 -6.52 2.41 6.17
N THR A 95 -5.38 2.73 5.56
CA THR A 95 -4.73 1.82 4.63
C THR A 95 -3.99 0.71 5.38
N ARG A 96 -3.87 -0.46 4.76
CA ARG A 96 -3.04 -1.55 5.31
C ARG A 96 -1.61 -1.11 5.63
N VAL A 97 -1.01 -0.24 4.82
CA VAL A 97 0.35 0.27 5.03
C VAL A 97 0.45 1.08 6.32
N GLN A 98 -0.55 1.93 6.62
CA GLN A 98 -0.61 2.67 7.88
C GLN A 98 -0.76 1.74 9.08
N LEU A 99 -1.64 0.75 8.99
CA LEU A 99 -1.84 -0.22 10.07
C LEU A 99 -0.58 -1.07 10.31
N GLU A 100 0.10 -1.53 9.26
CA GLU A 100 1.38 -2.23 9.40
C GLU A 100 2.46 -1.33 9.99
N ALA A 101 2.48 -0.04 9.64
CA ALA A 101 3.41 0.92 10.22
C ALA A 101 3.17 1.12 11.73
N ILE A 102 1.91 1.15 12.18
CA ILE A 102 1.56 1.18 13.62
C ILE A 102 2.02 -0.11 14.32
N ALA A 103 1.69 -1.27 13.76
CA ALA A 103 2.06 -2.56 14.35
C ALA A 103 3.59 -2.69 14.52
N VAL A 104 4.36 -2.33 13.49
CA VAL A 104 5.83 -2.42 13.53
C VAL A 104 6.45 -1.29 14.34
N GLY A 105 6.03 -0.04 14.12
CA GLY A 105 6.65 1.14 14.71
C GLY A 105 6.33 1.31 16.18
N ARG A 106 5.04 1.27 16.56
CA ARG A 106 4.61 1.50 17.93
C ARG A 106 4.68 0.25 18.80
N PHE A 107 4.24 -0.88 18.26
CA PHE A 107 4.10 -2.12 19.01
C PHE A 107 5.23 -3.12 18.75
N GLN A 108 6.24 -2.74 17.95
CA GLN A 108 7.42 -3.56 17.68
C GLN A 108 7.10 -4.97 17.15
N VAL A 109 5.95 -5.13 16.48
CA VAL A 109 5.55 -6.41 15.90
C VAL A 109 6.47 -6.73 14.73
N PRO A 110 7.09 -7.92 14.66
CA PRO A 110 7.95 -8.29 13.54
C PRO A 110 7.18 -8.26 12.22
N SER A 111 7.75 -7.59 11.21
CA SER A 111 7.12 -7.46 9.89
C SER A 111 6.79 -8.81 9.22
N GLY A 112 7.59 -9.85 9.50
CA GLY A 112 7.32 -11.22 9.04
C GLY A 112 6.01 -11.80 9.59
N SER A 113 5.67 -11.50 10.85
CA SER A 113 4.46 -11.98 11.51
C SER A 113 3.18 -11.37 10.94
N LEU A 114 3.27 -10.23 10.26
CA LEU A 114 2.12 -9.57 9.63
C LEU A 114 1.73 -10.23 8.29
N ARG A 115 2.59 -11.08 7.71
CA ARG A 115 2.31 -11.77 6.43
C ARG A 115 1.19 -12.80 6.53
N SER A 116 0.97 -13.38 7.72
CA SER A 116 -0.13 -14.31 7.97
C SER A 116 -1.48 -13.59 8.07
N LEU A 117 -1.48 -12.31 8.44
CA LEU A 117 -2.67 -11.47 8.56
C LEU A 117 -3.07 -10.89 7.20
N ARG A 118 -3.46 -11.74 6.24
CA ARG A 118 -3.79 -11.31 4.87
C ARG A 118 -5.01 -10.37 4.80
N ASN A 119 -5.93 -10.48 5.75
CA ASN A 119 -7.09 -9.61 5.88
C ASN A 119 -6.72 -8.35 6.69
N ILE A 120 -7.12 -7.17 6.19
CA ILE A 120 -6.92 -5.88 6.87
C ILE A 120 -7.64 -5.82 8.22
N GLU A 121 -8.80 -6.46 8.34
CA GLU A 121 -9.57 -6.52 9.59
C GLU A 121 -8.87 -7.35 10.67
N LEU A 122 -8.19 -8.43 10.28
CA LEU A 122 -7.38 -9.20 11.23
C LEU A 122 -6.19 -8.38 11.75
N LEU A 123 -5.60 -7.53 10.90
CA LEU A 123 -4.56 -6.61 11.31
C LEU A 123 -5.10 -5.52 12.23
N ARG A 124 -6.26 -4.94 11.91
CA ARG A 124 -6.97 -3.96 12.74
C ARG A 124 -7.27 -4.53 14.13
N ASN A 125 -7.87 -5.72 14.18
CA ASN A 125 -8.16 -6.43 15.44
C ASN A 125 -6.91 -6.71 16.26
N LYS A 126 -5.81 -7.13 15.61
CA LYS A 126 -4.54 -7.39 16.30
C LYS A 126 -3.99 -6.12 16.96
N ILE A 127 -4.03 -4.99 16.26
CA ILE A 127 -3.56 -3.71 16.80
C ILE A 127 -4.49 -3.27 17.94
N GLN A 128 -5.80 -3.44 17.80
CA GLN A 128 -6.76 -3.15 18.86
C GLN A 128 -6.50 -3.96 20.13
N THR A 129 -6.17 -5.25 20.02
CA THR A 129 -5.76 -6.06 21.18
C THR A 129 -4.49 -5.51 21.84
N LEU A 130 -3.51 -5.04 21.05
CA LEU A 130 -2.27 -4.46 21.58
C LEU A 130 -2.54 -3.16 22.34
N VAL A 131 -3.41 -2.29 21.81
CA VAL A 131 -3.86 -1.06 22.47
C VAL A 131 -4.55 -1.38 23.81
N GLN A 132 -5.47 -2.35 23.82
CA GLN A 132 -6.17 -2.78 25.03
C GLN A 132 -5.22 -3.30 26.11
N ASN A 133 -4.24 -4.12 25.72
CA ASN A 133 -3.23 -4.63 26.64
C ASN A 133 -2.39 -3.50 27.26
N GLU A 134 -1.99 -2.51 26.45
CA GLU A 134 -1.21 -1.38 26.95
C GLU A 134 -2.02 -0.49 27.91
N ARG A 135 -3.28 -0.17 27.58
CA ARG A 135 -4.19 0.55 28.49
C ARG A 135 -4.38 -0.21 29.81
N ALA A 136 -4.51 -1.54 29.77
CA ALA A 136 -4.62 -2.35 30.98
C ALA A 136 -3.36 -2.24 31.84
N HIS A 137 -2.17 -2.27 31.23
CA HIS A 137 -0.90 -2.07 31.96
C HIS A 137 -0.76 -0.67 32.54
N GLU A 138 -1.21 0.38 31.84
CA GLU A 138 -1.25 1.76 32.37
C GLU A 138 -2.16 1.86 33.60
N ALA A 139 -3.37 1.29 33.53
CA ALA A 139 -4.34 1.29 34.64
C ALA A 139 -3.85 0.49 35.86
N ILE A 140 -3.19 -0.66 35.65
CA ILE A 140 -2.59 -1.41 36.75
C ILE A 140 -1.45 -0.61 37.38
N SER A 141 -0.63 0.05 36.56
CA SER A 141 0.51 0.84 37.04
C SER A 141 0.06 2.08 37.83
N SER A 142 -1.05 2.72 37.47
CA SER A 142 -1.60 3.84 38.25
C SER A 142 -2.13 3.37 39.60
N VAL A 143 -2.95 2.31 39.61
CA VAL A 143 -3.51 1.74 40.85
C VAL A 143 -2.41 1.25 41.81
N ALA A 144 -1.35 0.64 41.28
CA ALA A 144 -0.20 0.18 42.08
C ALA A 144 0.65 1.34 42.67
N ARG A 145 0.61 2.53 42.08
CA ARG A 145 1.24 3.73 42.65
C ARG A 145 0.38 4.37 43.73
N ASP A 146 -0.93 4.36 43.56
CA ASP A 146 -1.88 4.94 44.52
C ASP A 146 -2.01 4.10 45.81
N THR A 147 -1.71 2.80 45.75
CA THR A 147 -1.75 1.88 46.90
C THR A 147 -0.46 1.85 47.74
N LYS A 148 0.55 2.68 47.41
CA LYS A 148 1.79 2.82 48.18
C LYS A 148 1.74 3.91 49.26
N PHE A 149 0.55 4.38 49.63
CA PHE A 149 0.32 5.29 50.75
C PHE A 149 -0.33 4.58 51.93
#